data_AF-A0A9E7EU32-F1
#
_entry.id   AF-A0A9E7EU32-F1
#
_cell.length_a   1.000
_cell.length_b   1.000
_cell.length_c   1.000
_cell.angle_alpha   90.00
_cell.angle_beta   90.00
_cell.angle_gamma   90.00
#
_symmetry.space_group_name_H-M   'P 1'
#
loop_
_entity.id
_entity.type
_entity.pdbx_description
1 polymer ?
#
loop_
_entity_poly.entity_id
_entity_poly.type
_entity_poly.pdbx_seq_one_letter_code
_entity_poly.pdbx_strand_id
1 'polypeptide(L)'
;MKCSLLLFLLLLLFFFIIFSSTSKLSGAASIVRTIAVDPNHKGDFTSIQEAIDSIPNNNTHWIKIHVAAGVYRFVIAGAPQNTYDGSVNIRQALAAAISGDKSSFYNCSFIGFQDTLFDRKGRHYFKDCYIEGVMDFIFGNGQSIYEGCTISLIRSAMKPGFMTAQGRGSPKDPGGFVFKSCNVTGFQETYLGRAWGAYSRVIFYRTFMSGIIIPQGWYAWNAIGHE
;
A
#
# COMPACT_ATOMS: atom_id res chain seq x y z
N MET A 1 46.11 -31.28 -16.20
CA MET A 1 44.85 -31.56 -15.45
C MET A 1 44.86 -31.23 -13.96
N LYS A 2 46.01 -30.98 -13.30
CA LYS A 2 46.04 -30.64 -11.85
C LYS A 2 45.83 -29.14 -11.52
N CYS A 3 46.02 -28.24 -12.49
CA CYS A 3 45.91 -26.78 -12.28
C CYS A 3 44.45 -26.26 -12.27
N SER A 4 43.55 -26.93 -13.00
CA SER A 4 42.14 -26.50 -13.13
C SER A 4 41.29 -26.76 -11.88
N LEU A 5 41.66 -27.79 -11.09
CA LEU A 5 40.90 -28.16 -9.90
C LEU A 5 41.19 -27.20 -8.73
N LEU A 6 42.42 -26.71 -8.63
CA LEU A 6 42.83 -25.75 -7.61
C LEU A 6 42.16 -24.39 -7.79
N LEU A 7 42.00 -23.93 -9.05
CA LEU A 7 41.29 -22.70 -9.39
C LEU A 7 39.78 -22.81 -9.09
N PHE A 8 39.19 -23.99 -9.32
CA PHE A 8 37.78 -24.26 -9.02
C PHE A 8 37.49 -24.33 -7.51
N LEU A 9 38.39 -24.93 -6.73
CA LEU A 9 38.31 -24.94 -5.26
C LEU A 9 38.53 -23.55 -4.65
N LEU A 10 39.42 -22.73 -5.21
CA LEU A 10 39.63 -21.33 -4.79
C LEU A 10 38.40 -20.46 -5.08
N LEU A 11 37.73 -20.66 -6.22
CA LEU A 11 36.47 -19.97 -6.57
C LEU A 11 35.31 -20.37 -5.65
N LEU A 12 35.20 -21.65 -5.27
CA LEU A 12 34.19 -22.13 -4.32
C LEU A 12 34.40 -21.59 -2.90
N LEU A 13 35.66 -21.49 -2.45
CA LEU A 13 36.00 -20.88 -1.17
C LEU A 13 35.71 -19.37 -1.14
N PHE A 14 35.93 -18.66 -2.27
CA PHE A 14 35.56 -17.24 -2.39
C PHE A 14 34.04 -17.03 -2.34
N PHE A 15 33.27 -17.95 -2.93
CA PHE A 15 31.80 -17.91 -2.88
C PHE A 15 31.24 -18.15 -1.47
N PHE A 16 31.90 -19.00 -0.67
CA PHE A 16 31.53 -19.26 0.73
C PHE A 16 31.86 -18.10 1.66
N ILE A 17 32.96 -17.37 1.42
CA ILE A 17 33.36 -16.24 2.27
C ILE A 17 32.38 -15.07 2.10
N ILE A 18 31.86 -14.81 0.89
CA ILE A 18 30.85 -13.76 0.63
C ILE A 18 29.51 -14.07 1.33
N PHE A 19 29.17 -15.34 1.55
CA PHE A 19 27.93 -15.75 2.23
C PHE A 19 28.04 -15.87 3.76
N SER A 20 29.24 -15.71 4.33
CA SER A 20 29.48 -15.88 5.77
C SER A 20 29.46 -14.58 6.58
N SER A 21 29.43 -13.42 5.91
CA SER A 21 29.14 -12.16 6.57
C SER A 21 27.63 -11.97 6.70
N THR A 22 27.02 -12.67 7.66
CA THR A 22 25.78 -12.16 8.25
C THR A 22 26.17 -10.86 8.95
N SER A 23 26.02 -9.73 8.26
CA SER A 23 25.89 -8.45 8.97
C SER A 23 24.72 -8.65 9.91
N LYS A 24 24.99 -8.80 11.22
CA LYS A 24 23.96 -8.61 12.24
C LYS A 24 23.28 -7.30 11.87
N LEU A 25 21.99 -7.36 11.56
CA LEU A 25 21.18 -6.17 11.33
C LEU A 25 21.24 -5.38 12.64
N SER A 26 22.16 -4.42 12.69
CA SER A 26 22.44 -3.64 13.89
C SER A 26 21.28 -2.68 14.08
N GLY A 27 20.52 -2.90 15.16
CA GLY A 27 19.52 -1.96 15.64
C GLY A 27 18.09 -2.29 15.22
N ALA A 28 17.52 -3.37 15.77
CA ALA A 28 16.07 -3.37 15.95
C ALA A 28 15.72 -2.15 16.80
N ALA A 29 14.91 -1.27 16.24
CA ALA A 29 14.26 -0.16 16.92
C ALA A 29 13.78 -0.57 18.32
N SER A 30 14.34 0.02 19.38
CA SER A 30 13.89 -0.24 20.75
C SER A 30 12.66 0.61 21.05
N ILE A 31 11.55 -0.04 21.38
CA ILE A 31 10.31 0.63 21.80
C ILE A 31 10.51 1.16 23.21
N VAL A 32 10.50 2.48 23.38
CA VAL A 32 10.74 3.13 24.68
C VAL A 32 9.47 3.29 25.52
N ARG A 33 8.31 3.29 24.87
CA ARG A 33 7.00 3.43 25.52
C ARG A 33 5.94 2.69 24.73
N THR A 34 5.04 2.01 25.45
CA THR A 34 3.80 1.46 24.90
C THR A 34 2.62 2.25 25.50
N ILE A 35 1.72 2.73 24.66
CA ILE A 35 0.48 3.43 25.03
C ILE A 35 -0.69 2.50 24.69
N ALA A 36 -1.57 2.22 25.65
CA ALA A 36 -2.75 1.38 25.47
C ALA A 36 -3.99 2.23 25.18
N VAL A 37 -4.78 1.83 24.17
CA VAL A 37 -6.07 2.46 23.84
C VAL A 37 -7.17 1.41 23.99
N ASP A 38 -8.21 1.69 24.77
CA ASP A 38 -9.36 0.80 24.96
C ASP A 38 -10.66 1.61 25.15
N PRO A 39 -11.71 1.41 24.32
CA PRO A 39 -12.96 2.17 24.41
C PRO A 39 -13.73 1.89 25.71
N ASN A 40 -13.43 0.79 26.40
CA ASN A 40 -14.03 0.40 27.68
C ASN A 40 -13.23 0.95 28.88
N HIS A 41 -12.37 1.95 28.66
CA HIS A 41 -11.61 2.65 29.70
C HIS A 41 -10.63 1.75 30.47
N LYS A 42 -10.09 0.71 29.83
CA LYS A 42 -9.07 -0.18 30.42
C LYS A 42 -7.63 0.14 29.98
N GLY A 43 -7.45 1.11 29.08
CA GLY A 43 -6.16 1.58 28.58
C GLY A 43 -5.79 2.97 29.12
N ASP A 44 -4.71 3.55 28.61
CA ASP A 44 -4.30 4.92 28.91
C ASP A 44 -5.28 5.95 28.31
N PHE A 45 -5.85 5.64 27.15
CA PHE A 45 -6.83 6.47 26.42
C PHE A 45 -8.02 5.64 25.92
N THR A 46 -9.14 6.30 25.64
CA THR A 46 -10.30 5.68 24.98
C THR A 46 -10.36 5.98 23.48
N SER A 47 -9.63 7.00 23.03
CA SER A 47 -9.53 7.38 21.62
C SER A 47 -8.11 7.22 21.06
N ILE A 48 -8.03 6.88 19.78
CA ILE A 48 -6.75 6.78 19.05
C ILE A 48 -6.11 8.17 18.90
N GLN A 49 -6.91 9.22 18.71
CA GLN A 49 -6.42 10.57 18.50
C GLN A 49 -5.74 11.12 19.77
N GLU A 50 -6.33 10.96 20.95
CA GLU A 50 -5.69 11.39 22.21
C GLU A 50 -4.36 10.66 22.45
N ALA A 51 -4.29 9.36 22.11
CA ALA A 51 -3.05 8.61 22.21
C ALA A 51 -1.95 9.16 21.29
N ILE A 52 -2.32 9.56 20.06
CA ILE A 52 -1.40 10.22 19.11
C ILE A 52 -0.98 11.59 19.65
N ASP A 53 -1.92 12.41 20.09
CA ASP A 53 -1.68 13.78 20.58
C ASP A 53 -0.83 13.79 21.86
N SER A 54 -0.79 12.68 22.60
CA SER A 54 0.08 12.51 23.78
C SER A 54 1.56 12.32 23.44
N ILE A 55 1.91 12.12 22.17
CA ILE A 55 3.30 11.95 21.70
C ILE A 55 3.89 13.33 21.38
N PRO A 56 5.04 13.71 21.96
CA PRO A 56 5.67 14.99 21.67
C PRO A 56 6.04 15.14 20.19
N ASN A 57 5.90 16.36 19.67
CA ASN A 57 6.41 16.73 18.35
C ASN A 57 7.92 16.44 18.25
N ASN A 58 8.38 16.09 17.04
CA ASN A 58 9.79 15.73 16.76
C ASN A 58 10.34 14.56 17.60
N ASN A 59 9.47 13.67 18.09
CA ASN A 59 9.88 12.47 18.77
C ASN A 59 10.75 11.56 17.86
N THR A 60 11.95 11.23 18.34
CA THR A 60 12.92 10.37 17.64
C THR A 60 12.93 8.94 18.18
N HIS A 61 12.12 8.63 19.19
CA HIS A 61 12.06 7.30 19.79
C HIS A 61 10.90 6.48 19.23
N TRP A 62 11.03 5.16 19.24
CA TRP A 62 9.92 4.29 18.85
C TRP A 62 8.88 4.22 19.96
N ILE A 63 7.66 4.63 19.63
CA ILE A 63 6.49 4.54 20.50
C ILE A 63 5.53 3.51 19.88
N LYS A 64 5.05 2.58 20.70
CA LYS A 64 4.02 1.63 20.30
C LYS A 64 2.67 2.11 20.82
N ILE A 65 1.71 2.35 19.93
CA ILE A 65 0.30 2.48 20.34
C ILE A 65 -0.35 1.11 20.17
N HIS A 66 -0.84 0.52 21.25
CA HIS A 66 -1.54 -0.74 21.27
C HIS A 66 -3.05 -0.50 21.40
N VAL A 67 -3.79 -0.75 20.33
CA VAL A 67 -5.23 -0.51 20.26
C VAL A 67 -5.97 -1.82 20.56
N ALA A 68 -6.76 -1.84 21.64
CA ALA A 68 -7.59 -2.98 22.01
C ALA A 68 -8.73 -3.17 21.00
N ALA A 69 -9.26 -4.40 20.94
CA ALA A 69 -10.39 -4.72 20.07
C ALA A 69 -11.60 -3.82 20.36
N GLY A 70 -12.18 -3.23 19.33
CA GLY A 70 -13.32 -2.32 19.45
C GLY A 70 -13.60 -1.56 18.17
N VAL A 71 -14.67 -0.76 18.20
CA VAL A 71 -15.04 0.15 17.11
C VAL A 71 -14.68 1.58 17.53
N TYR A 72 -13.70 2.16 16.86
CA TYR A 72 -13.27 3.53 17.08
C TYR A 72 -13.81 4.40 15.94
N ARG A 73 -14.78 5.26 16.25
CA ARG A 73 -15.38 6.16 15.27
C ARG A 73 -14.70 7.52 15.37
N PHE A 74 -14.03 7.92 14.31
CA PHE A 74 -13.52 9.26 14.14
C PHE A 74 -13.78 9.71 12.70
N VAL A 75 -14.05 11.00 12.54
CA VAL A 75 -14.12 11.64 11.23
C VAL A 75 -12.90 12.54 11.16
N ILE A 76 -12.07 12.34 10.15
CA ILE A 76 -11.02 13.32 9.85
C ILE A 76 -11.73 14.59 9.40
N ALA A 77 -11.57 15.69 10.15
CA ALA A 77 -12.23 16.95 9.84
C ALA A 77 -11.93 17.37 8.40
N GLY A 78 -12.98 17.58 7.60
CA GLY A 78 -12.87 17.97 6.18
C GLY A 78 -12.73 16.81 5.18
N ALA A 79 -12.64 15.56 5.62
CA ALA A 79 -12.67 14.41 4.71
C ALA A 79 -14.12 14.14 4.24
N PRO A 80 -14.35 13.88 2.94
CA PRO A 80 -15.68 13.53 2.45
C PRO A 80 -16.12 12.17 3.01
N GLN A 81 -17.39 12.07 3.39
CA GLN A 81 -17.97 10.82 3.89
C GLN A 81 -18.30 9.87 2.74
N ASN A 82 -18.21 8.56 3.00
CA ASN A 82 -18.72 7.56 2.08
C ASN A 82 -20.24 7.62 2.02
N THR A 83 -20.78 8.13 0.91
CA THR A 83 -22.22 8.22 0.65
C THR A 83 -22.69 7.14 -0.35
N TYR A 84 -21.89 6.10 -0.59
CA TYR A 84 -22.25 5.05 -1.54
C TYR A 84 -23.50 4.28 -1.07
N ASP A 85 -24.57 4.37 -1.85
CA ASP A 85 -25.88 3.77 -1.60
C ASP A 85 -26.23 2.68 -2.64
N GLY A 86 -25.26 2.27 -3.46
CA GLY A 86 -25.47 1.37 -4.60
C GLY A 86 -25.83 2.08 -5.90
N SER A 87 -26.00 3.42 -5.90
CA SER A 87 -26.25 4.21 -7.11
C SER A 87 -24.97 4.53 -7.90
N VAL A 88 -25.13 5.19 -9.05
CA VAL A 88 -24.00 5.66 -9.89
C VAL A 88 -23.47 7.04 -9.49
N ASN A 89 -24.16 7.74 -8.58
CA ASN A 89 -23.78 9.08 -8.14
C ASN A 89 -22.87 8.98 -6.92
N ILE A 90 -21.60 8.74 -7.18
CA ILE A 90 -20.59 8.54 -6.15
C ILE A 90 -19.78 9.79 -5.87
N ARG A 91 -19.18 9.85 -4.68
CA ARG A 91 -18.20 10.88 -4.27
C ARG A 91 -16.98 10.18 -3.70
N GLN A 92 -15.84 10.86 -3.74
CA GLN A 92 -14.62 10.37 -3.11
C GLN A 92 -14.86 10.09 -1.63
N ALA A 93 -14.36 8.96 -1.14
CA ALA A 93 -14.48 8.59 0.26
C ALA A 93 -13.29 7.74 0.71
N LEU A 94 -12.24 8.43 1.15
CA LEU A 94 -10.98 7.81 1.52
C LEU A 94 -11.15 7.01 2.81
N ALA A 95 -10.65 5.77 2.80
CA ALA A 95 -10.44 4.98 4.02
C ALA A 95 -9.11 5.37 4.69
N ALA A 96 -8.08 5.67 3.89
CA ALA A 96 -6.79 6.11 4.40
C ALA A 96 -6.09 7.06 3.42
N ALA A 97 -5.34 8.03 3.98
CA ALA A 97 -4.43 8.90 3.23
C ALA A 97 -3.04 8.83 3.85
N ILE A 98 -2.03 8.49 3.05
CA ILE A 98 -0.68 8.22 3.53
C ILE A 98 0.29 9.19 2.86
N SER A 99 0.95 10.01 3.66
CA SER A 99 1.93 11.02 3.21
C SER A 99 3.28 10.93 3.92
N GLY A 100 3.42 10.01 4.89
CA GLY A 100 4.62 9.84 5.69
C GLY A 100 5.61 8.90 5.00
N ASP A 101 6.87 9.32 4.87
CA ASP A 101 7.90 8.51 4.25
C ASP A 101 8.34 7.33 5.14
N LYS A 102 8.71 6.21 4.52
CA LYS A 102 9.08 4.93 5.17
C LYS A 102 7.95 4.32 6.02
N SER A 103 6.71 4.44 5.55
CA SER A 103 5.56 3.80 6.20
C SER A 103 5.43 2.33 5.78
N SER A 104 5.04 1.46 6.71
CA SER A 104 4.81 0.04 6.41
C SER A 104 3.53 -0.46 7.06
N PHE A 105 2.78 -1.28 6.33
CA PHE A 105 1.50 -1.83 6.72
C PHE A 105 1.52 -3.35 6.54
N TYR A 106 1.18 -4.07 7.60
CA TYR A 106 1.19 -5.52 7.62
C TYR A 106 -0.19 -6.01 8.05
N ASN A 107 -0.80 -6.91 7.27
CA ASN A 107 -2.09 -7.53 7.60
C ASN A 107 -3.21 -6.52 7.90
N CYS A 108 -3.21 -5.39 7.18
CA CYS A 108 -4.21 -4.33 7.32
C CYS A 108 -5.29 -4.46 6.25
N SER A 109 -6.51 -4.01 6.56
CA SER A 109 -7.60 -3.92 5.60
C SER A 109 -7.96 -2.46 5.32
N PHE A 110 -7.98 -2.08 4.04
CA PHE A 110 -8.43 -0.77 3.56
C PHE A 110 -9.68 -0.98 2.71
N ILE A 111 -10.83 -0.54 3.22
CA ILE A 111 -12.14 -0.87 2.65
C ILE A 111 -12.86 0.42 2.29
N GLY A 112 -13.28 0.53 1.03
CA GLY A 112 -13.97 1.70 0.50
C GLY A 112 -14.58 1.41 -0.86
N PHE A 113 -14.86 2.46 -1.63
CA PHE A 113 -15.51 2.34 -2.93
C PHE A 113 -14.77 3.15 -4.00
N GLN A 114 -14.85 4.48 -3.92
CA GLN A 114 -14.05 5.39 -4.71
C GLN A 114 -12.96 6.02 -3.85
N ASP A 115 -11.75 6.06 -4.39
CA ASP A 115 -10.59 6.69 -3.75
C ASP A 115 -10.29 6.07 -2.37
N THR A 116 -10.42 4.74 -2.21
CA THR A 116 -10.24 4.03 -0.93
C THR A 116 -8.90 4.34 -0.26
N LEU A 117 -7.79 4.17 -0.97
CA LEU A 117 -6.44 4.29 -0.46
C LEU A 117 -5.69 5.39 -1.20
N PHE A 118 -5.57 6.55 -0.56
CA PHE A 118 -4.75 7.65 -1.07
C PHE A 118 -3.29 7.48 -0.66
N ASP A 119 -2.56 6.71 -1.45
CA ASP A 119 -1.11 6.53 -1.39
C ASP A 119 -0.39 7.77 -1.97
N ARG A 120 -0.46 8.87 -1.23
CA ARG A 120 -0.22 10.22 -1.74
C ARG A 120 1.22 10.48 -2.11
N LYS A 121 2.16 10.28 -1.18
CA LYS A 121 3.60 10.55 -1.37
C LYS A 121 4.44 9.84 -0.32
N GLY A 122 5.69 9.51 -0.68
CA GLY A 122 6.64 8.83 0.21
C GLY A 122 6.92 7.39 -0.24
N ARG A 123 7.79 6.70 0.49
CA ARG A 123 8.07 5.28 0.29
C ARG A 123 7.23 4.44 1.20
N HIS A 124 6.39 3.57 0.62
CA HIS A 124 5.48 2.74 1.40
C HIS A 124 5.63 1.26 1.05
N TYR A 125 5.40 0.42 2.05
CA TYR A 125 5.39 -1.03 1.90
C TYR A 125 4.12 -1.62 2.52
N PHE A 126 3.33 -2.30 1.70
CA PHE A 126 2.11 -2.99 2.11
C PHE A 126 2.35 -4.48 1.95
N LYS A 127 2.21 -5.25 3.03
CA LYS A 127 2.44 -6.69 3.02
C LYS A 127 1.24 -7.44 3.59
N ASP A 128 0.77 -8.43 2.84
CA ASP A 128 -0.35 -9.30 3.24
C ASP A 128 -1.62 -8.51 3.62
N CYS A 129 -1.82 -7.35 2.97
CA CYS A 129 -2.98 -6.48 3.21
C CYS A 129 -4.16 -6.85 2.30
N TYR A 130 -5.36 -6.47 2.73
CA TYR A 130 -6.58 -6.52 1.94
C TYR A 130 -6.97 -5.10 1.52
N ILE A 131 -7.21 -4.87 0.23
CA ILE A 131 -7.60 -3.56 -0.30
C ILE A 131 -8.82 -3.73 -1.19
N GLU A 132 -9.89 -2.98 -0.91
CA GLU A 132 -11.19 -3.09 -1.56
C GLU A 132 -11.66 -1.78 -2.19
N GLY A 133 -12.21 -1.86 -3.40
CA GLY A 133 -12.88 -0.74 -4.04
C GLY A 133 -13.29 -1.00 -5.48
N VAL A 134 -13.71 0.07 -6.17
CA VAL A 134 -14.23 0.02 -7.55
C VAL A 134 -13.61 1.10 -8.43
N MET A 135 -13.53 2.35 -7.97
CA MET A 135 -13.09 3.49 -8.78
C MET A 135 -11.84 4.13 -8.19
N ASP A 136 -10.74 4.12 -8.94
CA ASP A 136 -9.45 4.73 -8.58
C ASP A 136 -9.01 4.40 -7.16
N PHE A 137 -9.32 3.19 -6.69
CA PHE A 137 -9.34 2.94 -5.25
C PHE A 137 -7.94 2.75 -4.65
N ILE A 138 -6.91 2.63 -5.49
CA ILE A 138 -5.50 2.80 -5.10
C ILE A 138 -4.91 3.91 -5.97
N PHE A 139 -4.72 5.10 -5.38
CA PHE A 139 -4.33 6.28 -6.15
C PHE A 139 -3.31 7.15 -5.41
N GLY A 140 -2.64 8.02 -6.16
CA GLY A 140 -1.63 8.92 -5.63
C GLY A 140 -0.29 8.82 -6.34
N ASN A 141 0.77 9.33 -5.70
CA ASN A 141 2.12 9.40 -6.27
C ASN A 141 3.18 8.80 -5.33
N GLY A 142 2.79 7.87 -4.46
CA GLY A 142 3.72 7.09 -3.65
C GLY A 142 4.73 6.30 -4.49
N GLN A 143 5.89 6.02 -3.90
CA GLN A 143 6.84 5.02 -4.37
C GLN A 143 6.62 3.75 -3.54
N SER A 144 5.75 2.87 -4.03
CA SER A 144 5.13 1.88 -3.15
C SER A 144 5.19 0.47 -3.71
N ILE A 145 5.41 -0.48 -2.80
CA ILE A 145 5.33 -1.91 -3.08
C ILE A 145 4.16 -2.49 -2.28
N TYR A 146 3.29 -3.20 -3.00
CA TYR A 146 2.21 -4.03 -2.48
C TYR A 146 2.63 -5.48 -2.69
N GLU A 147 2.91 -6.22 -1.62
CA GLU A 147 3.43 -7.58 -1.67
C GLU A 147 2.50 -8.57 -0.96
N GLY A 148 2.11 -9.64 -1.66
CA GLY A 148 1.21 -10.65 -1.07
C GLY A 148 -0.21 -10.14 -0.78
N CYS A 149 -0.54 -8.93 -1.22
CA CYS A 149 -1.84 -8.32 -0.94
C CYS A 149 -2.97 -8.98 -1.75
N THR A 150 -4.16 -9.00 -1.17
CA THR A 150 -5.40 -9.27 -1.90
C THR A 150 -6.04 -7.94 -2.32
N ILE A 151 -6.28 -7.80 -3.62
CA ILE A 151 -6.92 -6.63 -4.22
C ILE A 151 -8.31 -7.06 -4.69
N SER A 152 -9.36 -6.56 -4.02
CA SER A 152 -10.73 -7.04 -4.14
C SER A 152 -11.63 -6.01 -4.82
N LEU A 153 -12.22 -6.38 -5.95
CA LEU A 153 -13.13 -5.52 -6.69
C LEU A 153 -14.58 -5.96 -6.51
N ILE A 154 -15.31 -5.18 -5.70
CA ILE A 154 -16.70 -5.47 -5.36
C ILE A 154 -17.65 -5.12 -6.49
N ARG A 155 -18.75 -5.86 -6.57
CA ARG A 155 -19.79 -5.65 -7.59
C ARG A 155 -20.36 -4.25 -7.50
N SER A 156 -20.46 -3.57 -8.64
CA SER A 156 -21.12 -2.28 -8.75
C SER A 156 -21.99 -2.16 -10.00
N ALA A 157 -22.94 -1.24 -9.96
CA ALA A 157 -23.61 -0.71 -11.15
C ALA A 157 -22.65 0.13 -12.01
N MET A 158 -21.56 0.65 -11.43
CA MET A 158 -20.54 1.39 -12.17
C MET A 158 -19.64 0.44 -12.93
N LYS A 159 -19.60 0.60 -14.26
CA LYS A 159 -18.76 -0.19 -15.15
C LYS A 159 -18.13 0.70 -16.22
N PRO A 160 -16.86 0.45 -16.60
CA PRO A 160 -15.94 -0.48 -15.94
C PRO A 160 -15.40 0.11 -14.63
N GLY A 161 -14.81 -0.74 -13.78
CA GLY A 161 -14.03 -0.29 -12.62
C GLY A 161 -12.62 0.16 -13.01
N PHE A 162 -11.93 0.83 -12.08
CA PHE A 162 -10.52 1.23 -12.22
C PHE A 162 -9.78 0.92 -10.92
N MET A 163 -8.80 0.01 -10.98
CA MET A 163 -8.05 -0.37 -9.80
C MET A 163 -7.07 0.71 -9.34
N THR A 164 -6.27 1.24 -10.26
CA THR A 164 -5.22 2.22 -9.93
C THR A 164 -5.39 3.54 -10.67
N ALA A 165 -5.03 4.64 -9.99
CA ALA A 165 -4.90 5.96 -10.59
C ALA A 165 -3.59 6.63 -10.15
N GLN A 166 -2.49 6.24 -10.79
CA GLN A 166 -1.15 6.69 -10.40
C GLN A 166 -0.85 8.08 -11.02
N GLY A 167 -0.37 8.99 -10.17
CA GLY A 167 -0.29 10.43 -10.42
C GLY A 167 1.10 10.96 -10.79
N ARG A 168 2.03 10.11 -11.23
CA ARG A 168 3.40 10.52 -11.56
C ARG A 168 3.41 11.53 -12.69
N GLY A 169 4.02 12.69 -12.43
CA GLY A 169 3.96 13.86 -13.32
C GLY A 169 5.21 14.12 -14.16
N SER A 170 6.31 13.40 -13.94
CA SER A 170 7.55 13.61 -14.72
C SER A 170 8.41 12.34 -14.81
N PRO A 171 9.31 12.24 -15.81
CA PRO A 171 10.19 11.08 -15.95
C PRO A 171 11.27 11.02 -14.85
N LYS A 172 11.55 12.14 -14.17
CA LYS A 172 12.52 12.22 -13.07
C LYS A 172 11.92 11.83 -11.72
N ASP A 173 10.59 11.75 -11.62
CA ASP A 173 9.89 11.36 -10.41
C ASP A 173 10.11 9.85 -10.14
N PRO A 174 10.59 9.45 -8.94
CA PRO A 174 10.80 8.05 -8.60
C PRO A 174 9.51 7.29 -8.25
N GLY A 175 8.37 7.96 -8.15
CA GLY A 175 7.07 7.38 -7.79
C GLY A 175 6.60 6.26 -8.70
N GLY A 176 5.66 5.47 -8.21
CA GLY A 176 5.05 4.35 -8.93
C GLY A 176 4.60 3.26 -7.99
N PHE A 177 3.69 2.41 -8.47
CA PHE A 177 3.13 1.30 -7.72
C PHE A 177 3.62 -0.03 -8.26
N VAL A 178 4.07 -0.93 -7.38
CA VAL A 178 4.48 -2.29 -7.74
C VAL A 178 3.62 -3.29 -6.96
N PHE A 179 2.84 -4.09 -7.68
CA PHE A 179 2.05 -5.19 -7.14
C PHE A 179 2.78 -6.51 -7.36
N LYS A 180 3.40 -7.02 -6.31
CA LYS A 180 4.26 -8.20 -6.33
C LYS A 180 3.57 -9.38 -5.64
N SER A 181 3.39 -10.47 -6.37
CA SER A 181 2.81 -11.71 -5.80
C SER A 181 1.45 -11.48 -5.14
N CYS A 182 0.66 -10.55 -5.69
CA CYS A 182 -0.67 -10.24 -5.19
C CYS A 182 -1.73 -11.19 -5.78
N ASN A 183 -2.93 -11.12 -5.22
CA ASN A 183 -4.12 -11.78 -5.74
C ASN A 183 -5.18 -10.72 -6.10
N VAL A 184 -5.39 -10.47 -7.38
CA VAL A 184 -6.45 -9.58 -7.88
C VAL A 184 -7.69 -10.43 -8.17
N THR A 185 -8.77 -10.16 -7.45
CA THR A 185 -10.02 -10.92 -7.52
C THR A 185 -11.25 -10.02 -7.34
N GLY A 186 -12.44 -10.58 -7.51
CA GLY A 186 -13.69 -9.85 -7.37
C GLY A 186 -14.75 -10.25 -8.40
N PHE A 187 -15.75 -9.39 -8.53
CA PHE A 187 -16.93 -9.60 -9.39
C PHE A 187 -17.13 -8.51 -10.44
N GLN A 188 -16.32 -7.45 -10.37
CA GLN A 188 -16.48 -6.24 -11.15
C GLN A 188 -15.49 -6.23 -12.32
N GLU A 189 -16.02 -6.16 -13.54
CA GLU A 189 -15.22 -5.94 -14.74
C GLU A 189 -14.47 -4.60 -14.63
N THR A 190 -13.16 -4.64 -14.85
CA THR A 190 -12.25 -3.56 -14.44
C THR A 190 -11.02 -3.40 -15.32
N TYR A 191 -10.49 -2.18 -15.37
CA TYR A 191 -9.13 -1.92 -15.80
C TYR A 191 -8.14 -2.00 -14.64
N LEU A 192 -6.91 -2.42 -14.92
CA LEU A 192 -5.79 -2.38 -13.98
C LEU A 192 -5.49 -0.95 -13.50
N GLY A 193 -5.82 0.04 -14.32
CA GLY A 193 -5.81 1.43 -13.91
C GLY A 193 -5.96 2.39 -15.06
N ARG A 194 -5.87 3.67 -14.70
CA ARG A 194 -5.85 4.80 -15.61
C ARG A 194 -4.85 5.86 -15.17
N ALA A 195 -4.26 6.55 -16.13
CA ALA A 195 -3.21 7.53 -15.87
C ALA A 195 -3.80 8.83 -15.29
N TRP A 196 -3.58 9.09 -14.00
CA TRP A 196 -3.90 10.38 -13.39
C TRP A 196 -2.81 11.42 -13.68
N GLY A 197 -1.56 10.99 -13.72
CA GLY A 197 -0.41 11.79 -14.17
C GLY A 197 0.12 11.32 -15.53
N ALA A 198 0.66 12.26 -16.31
CA ALA A 198 1.17 12.00 -17.68
C ALA A 198 2.40 11.07 -17.75
N TYR A 199 2.95 10.64 -16.61
CA TYR A 199 4.07 9.70 -16.52
C TYR A 199 3.73 8.55 -15.57
N SER A 200 2.43 8.23 -15.46
CA SER A 200 1.87 7.17 -14.62
C SER A 200 2.70 5.90 -14.70
N ARG A 201 2.96 5.26 -13.56
CA ARG A 201 3.76 4.05 -13.52
C ARG A 201 3.23 3.03 -12.54
N VAL A 202 2.77 1.91 -13.07
CA VAL A 202 2.25 0.78 -12.30
C VAL A 202 2.77 -0.53 -12.88
N ILE A 203 3.23 -1.44 -12.03
CA ILE A 203 3.84 -2.71 -12.42
C ILE A 203 3.15 -3.84 -11.66
N PHE A 204 2.74 -4.88 -12.38
CA PHE A 204 2.28 -6.14 -11.80
C PHE A 204 3.32 -7.23 -12.06
N TYR A 205 3.79 -7.91 -11.00
CA TYR A 205 4.82 -8.93 -11.10
C TYR A 205 4.43 -10.17 -10.29
N ARG A 206 4.34 -11.33 -10.97
CA ARG A 206 3.88 -12.60 -10.37
C ARG A 206 2.53 -12.50 -9.66
N THR A 207 1.68 -11.58 -10.09
CA THR A 207 0.36 -11.34 -9.51
C THR A 207 -0.68 -12.17 -10.26
N PHE A 208 -1.52 -12.90 -9.52
CA PHE A 208 -2.69 -13.56 -10.09
C PHE A 208 -3.77 -12.51 -10.38
N MET A 209 -4.44 -12.65 -11.53
CA MET A 209 -5.56 -11.80 -11.93
C MET A 209 -6.72 -12.70 -12.37
N SER A 210 -7.86 -12.59 -11.70
CA SER A 210 -9.07 -13.30 -12.12
C SER A 210 -9.61 -12.74 -13.45
N GLY A 211 -10.58 -13.44 -14.05
CA GLY A 211 -11.18 -13.08 -15.34
C GLY A 211 -12.02 -11.78 -15.34
N ILE A 212 -11.88 -10.94 -14.32
CA ILE A 212 -12.53 -9.62 -14.24
C ILE A 212 -11.72 -8.52 -14.93
N ILE A 213 -10.44 -8.77 -15.24
CA ILE A 213 -9.61 -7.79 -15.93
C ILE A 213 -10.01 -7.72 -17.39
N ILE A 214 -10.38 -6.52 -17.84
CA ILE A 214 -10.65 -6.22 -19.24
C ILE A 214 -9.39 -6.53 -20.07
N PRO A 215 -9.48 -7.25 -21.21
CA PRO A 215 -8.31 -7.70 -21.97
C PRO A 215 -7.34 -6.58 -22.39
N GLN A 216 -7.86 -5.38 -22.64
CA GLN A 216 -7.07 -4.18 -22.94
C GLN A 216 -6.15 -3.77 -21.77
N GLY A 217 -6.47 -4.16 -20.54
CA GLY A 217 -5.66 -3.97 -19.34
C GLY A 217 -5.72 -2.56 -18.76
N TRP A 218 -5.49 -1.53 -19.58
CA TRP A 218 -5.31 -0.14 -19.14
C TRP A 218 -6.22 0.83 -19.89
N TYR A 219 -6.48 1.98 -19.27
CA TYR A 219 -7.26 3.06 -19.86
C TYR A 219 -6.46 4.37 -19.83
N ALA A 220 -6.26 5.00 -20.98
CA ALA A 220 -5.39 6.18 -21.11
C ALA A 220 -5.92 7.43 -20.36
N TRP A 221 -7.20 7.47 -20.01
CA TRP A 221 -7.86 8.69 -19.52
C TRP A 221 -7.65 9.86 -20.48
N ASN A 222 -6.90 10.88 -20.07
CA ASN A 222 -6.56 12.05 -20.88
C ASN A 222 -5.13 12.00 -21.42
N ALA A 223 -4.39 10.90 -21.19
CA ALA A 223 -2.97 10.77 -21.47
C ALA A 223 -2.68 10.03 -22.79
N ILE A 224 -3.57 10.08 -23.79
CA ILE A 224 -3.38 9.39 -25.08
C ILE A 224 -2.02 9.76 -25.72
N GLY A 225 -1.20 8.77 -26.06
CA GLY A 225 0.18 8.91 -26.55
C GLY A 225 1.24 9.05 -25.46
N HIS A 226 0.83 9.07 -24.19
CA HIS A 226 1.67 9.22 -23.00
C HIS A 226 1.28 8.24 -21.88
N GLU A 227 0.36 7.31 -22.17
CA GLU A 227 -0.05 6.22 -21.28
C GLU A 227 1.09 5.24 -20.92
#